data_AF-L5P107-F1
#
_entry.id   AF-L5P107-F1
#
_cell.length_a   1.000
_cell.length_b   1.000
_cell.length_c   1.000
_cell.angle_alpha   90.00
_cell.angle_beta   90.00
_cell.angle_gamma   90.00
#
_symmetry.space_group_name_H-M   'P 1'
#
loop_
_entity.id
_entity.type
_entity.pdbx_description
1 polymer ?
#
loop_
_entity_poly.entity_id
_entity_poly.type
_entity_poly.pdbx_seq_one_letter_code
_entity_poly.pdbx_strand_id
1 'polypeptide(L)'
;MASLPVEVVYGLYFGVLTGLVPAAVAWLLGFGFRYVTGVTVPGLAVVVLSVAIAGASGGLMALADPTITQSESQVRLTVALLVVLMGSLYAHNRGDAFANDIPRKMSLRKLTERSLSTDVVELVGGRGQVSVTVTGEVGDIEGYPPVPLDIRTGIRNGEWTFPADIPLVELESRFADRLQNEFDLAAVEVRLDERARATVTAAAPVGGLSKRLPAGKRA
;
A
#
# COMPACT_ATOMS: atom_id res chain seq x y z
N MET A 1 49.69 19.12 -0.71
CA MET A 1 48.31 19.67 -0.70
C MET A 1 47.96 20.37 -2.01
N ALA A 2 46.79 20.06 -2.59
CA ALA A 2 46.31 20.78 -3.77
C ALA A 2 45.73 22.16 -3.38
N SER A 3 45.43 23.00 -4.37
CA SER A 3 44.71 24.24 -4.11
C SER A 3 43.31 23.97 -3.53
N LEU A 4 42.78 24.87 -2.71
CA LEU A 4 41.47 24.69 -2.05
C LEU A 4 40.34 24.32 -3.02
N PRO A 5 40.18 24.95 -4.20
CA PRO A 5 39.15 24.56 -5.15
C PRO A 5 39.28 23.10 -5.63
N VAL A 6 40.51 22.63 -5.81
CA VAL A 6 40.80 21.26 -6.23
C VAL A 6 40.44 20.27 -5.12
N GLU A 7 40.76 20.58 -3.87
CA GLU A 7 40.37 19.76 -2.71
C GLU A 7 38.84 19.66 -2.57
N VAL A 8 38.12 20.75 -2.83
CA VAL A 8 36.64 20.75 -2.82
C VAL A 8 36.10 19.84 -3.92
N VAL A 9 36.58 19.97 -5.17
CA VAL A 9 36.14 19.12 -6.29
C VAL A 9 36.38 17.65 -5.99
N TYR A 10 37.56 17.31 -5.47
CA TYR A 10 37.85 15.95 -5.09
C TYR A 10 37.00 15.46 -3.91
N GLY A 11 36.67 16.34 -2.97
CA GLY A 11 35.77 16.02 -1.86
C GLY A 11 34.36 15.72 -2.35
N LEU A 12 33.85 16.50 -3.31
CA LEU A 12 32.58 16.25 -3.96
C LEU A 12 32.58 14.89 -4.67
N TYR A 13 33.61 14.63 -5.49
CA TYR A 13 33.76 13.35 -6.19
C TYR A 13 33.78 12.17 -5.23
N PHE A 14 34.64 12.23 -4.20
CA PHE A 14 34.78 11.16 -3.22
C PHE A 14 33.51 10.99 -2.39
N GLY A 15 32.85 12.08 -1.99
CA GLY A 15 31.59 12.06 -1.26
C GLY A 15 30.44 11.43 -2.05
N VAL A 16 30.33 11.71 -3.35
CA VAL A 16 29.33 11.06 -4.22
C VAL A 16 29.61 9.57 -4.33
N LEU A 17 30.87 9.19 -4.59
CA LEU A 17 31.25 7.79 -4.77
C LEU A 17 31.02 6.96 -3.50
N THR A 18 31.47 7.47 -2.34
CA THR A 18 31.32 6.79 -1.05
C THR A 18 29.91 6.90 -0.47
N GLY A 19 29.17 7.94 -0.84
CA GLY A 19 27.81 8.21 -0.36
C GLY A 19 26.71 7.41 -1.05
N LEU A 20 26.99 6.77 -2.19
CA LEU A 20 26.01 5.98 -2.95
C LEU A 20 25.37 4.87 -2.09
N VAL A 21 26.19 4.06 -1.41
CA VAL A 21 25.70 2.95 -0.57
C VAL A 21 24.94 3.46 0.67
N PRO A 22 25.50 4.40 1.48
CA PRO A 22 24.76 5.03 2.56
C PRO A 22 23.42 5.63 2.13
N ALA A 23 23.38 6.34 1.00
CA ALA A 23 22.17 6.97 0.50
C ALA A 23 21.13 5.95 0.04
N ALA A 24 21.54 4.87 -0.63
CA ALA A 24 20.63 3.79 -1.02
C ALA A 24 20.04 3.09 0.22
N VAL A 25 20.86 2.80 1.23
CA VAL A 25 20.40 2.21 2.50
C VAL A 25 19.46 3.17 3.24
N ALA A 26 19.79 4.45 3.31
CA ALA A 26 18.96 5.47 3.93
C ALA A 26 17.61 5.61 3.22
N TRP A 27 17.59 5.58 1.88
CA TRP A 27 16.35 5.56 1.10
C TRP A 27 15.49 4.34 1.40
N LEU A 28 16.09 3.14 1.39
CA LEU A 28 15.39 1.89 1.69
C LEU A 28 14.81 1.87 3.09
N LEU A 29 15.54 2.39 4.08
CA LEU A 29 15.06 2.53 5.45
C LEU A 29 13.91 3.53 5.54
N GLY A 30 14.05 4.71 4.93
CA GLY A 30 12.99 5.72 4.89
C GLY A 30 11.72 5.17 4.27
N PHE A 31 11.84 4.55 3.10
CA PHE A 31 10.72 3.90 2.42
C PHE A 31 10.13 2.75 3.24
N GLY A 32 10.94 1.74 3.58
CA GLY A 32 10.47 0.51 4.20
C GLY A 32 9.87 0.73 5.58
N PHE A 33 10.52 1.54 6.41
CA PHE A 33 10.02 1.82 7.76
C PHE A 33 8.71 2.61 7.71
N ARG A 34 8.62 3.64 6.87
CA ARG A 34 7.39 4.42 6.68
C ARG A 34 6.27 3.60 6.07
N TYR A 35 6.57 2.77 5.08
CA TYR A 35 5.61 1.92 4.39
C TYR A 35 4.99 0.88 5.32
N VAL A 36 5.81 0.23 6.15
CA VAL A 36 5.37 -0.83 7.08
C VAL A 36 4.75 -0.26 8.35
N THR A 37 5.39 0.72 9.00
CA THR A 37 5.00 1.20 10.33
C THR A 37 4.15 2.46 10.31
N GLY A 38 4.18 3.23 9.22
CA GLY A 38 3.57 4.56 9.14
C GLY A 38 4.33 5.67 9.88
N VAL A 39 5.48 5.36 10.49
CA VAL A 39 6.33 6.32 11.22
C VAL A 39 7.58 6.64 10.41
N THR A 40 8.11 7.85 10.57
CA THR A 40 9.37 8.28 9.91
C THR A 40 10.56 8.01 10.83
N VAL A 41 11.65 7.46 10.28
CA VAL A 41 12.88 7.23 11.05
C VAL A 41 13.50 8.58 11.44
N PRO A 42 13.95 8.76 12.70
CA PRO A 42 14.63 9.98 13.12
C PRO A 42 15.90 10.25 12.28
N GLY A 43 16.07 11.50 11.82
CA GLY A 43 17.23 11.88 11.01
C GLY A 43 18.57 11.61 11.68
N LEU A 44 18.65 11.71 13.01
CA LEU A 44 19.86 11.36 13.76
C LEU A 44 20.27 9.89 13.58
N ALA A 45 19.30 8.97 13.55
CA ALA A 45 19.58 7.55 13.33
C ALA A 45 20.14 7.31 11.92
N VAL A 46 19.61 8.02 10.92
CA VAL A 46 20.09 7.99 9.54
C VAL A 46 21.52 8.52 9.44
N VAL A 47 21.83 9.63 10.13
CA VAL A 47 23.17 10.20 10.18
C VAL A 47 24.16 9.20 10.78
N VAL A 48 23.88 8.67 11.97
CA VAL A 48 24.79 7.72 12.65
C VAL A 48 25.04 6.49 11.78
N LEU A 49 23.99 5.91 11.20
CA LEU A 49 24.13 4.77 10.31
C LEU A 49 24.92 5.11 9.04
N SER A 50 24.66 6.26 8.42
CA SER A 50 25.35 6.68 7.20
C SER A 50 26.84 6.91 7.43
N VAL A 51 27.21 7.52 8.56
CA VAL A 51 28.61 7.68 8.97
C VAL A 51 29.26 6.32 9.20
N ALA A 52 28.58 5.38 9.85
CA ALA A 52 29.13 4.04 10.07
C ALA A 52 29.38 3.30 8.75
N ILE A 53 28.42 3.32 7.81
CA ILE A 53 28.58 2.69 6.50
C ILE A 53 29.69 3.37 5.69
N ALA A 54 29.66 4.70 5.58
CA ALA A 54 30.66 5.45 4.84
C ALA A 54 32.06 5.31 5.45
N GLY A 55 32.16 5.26 6.77
CA GLY A 55 33.40 5.02 7.50
C GLY A 55 33.94 3.61 7.25
N ALA A 56 33.08 2.59 7.22
CA ALA A 56 33.50 1.23 6.88
C ALA A 56 33.98 1.12 5.42
N SER A 57 33.22 1.68 4.47
CA SER A 57 33.61 1.67 3.05
C SER A 57 34.85 2.50 2.76
N GLY A 58 34.91 3.72 3.31
CA GLY A 58 36.07 4.61 3.19
C GLY A 58 37.31 4.07 3.92
N GLY A 59 37.12 3.42 5.07
CA GLY A 59 38.19 2.73 5.80
C GLY A 59 38.78 1.56 5.01
N LEU A 60 37.95 0.75 4.35
CA LEU A 60 38.45 -0.29 3.43
C LEU A 60 39.24 0.30 2.26
N MET A 61 38.77 1.40 1.66
CA MET A 61 39.52 2.08 0.60
C MET A 61 40.86 2.61 1.11
N ALA A 62 40.91 3.11 2.34
CA ALA A 62 42.15 3.60 2.95
C ALA A 62 43.18 2.48 3.21
N LEU A 63 42.74 1.23 3.36
CA LEU A 63 43.66 0.08 3.40
C LEU A 63 44.29 -0.21 2.03
N ALA A 64 43.54 0.05 0.95
CA ALA A 64 44.03 -0.11 -0.42
C ALA A 64 44.91 1.08 -0.87
N ASP A 65 44.59 2.29 -0.40
CA ASP A 65 45.34 3.51 -0.66
C ASP A 65 45.45 4.38 0.62
N PRO A 66 46.59 4.32 1.35
CA PRO A 66 46.81 5.08 2.57
C PRO A 66 46.84 6.59 2.39
N THR A 67 46.96 7.10 1.16
CA THR A 67 46.96 8.54 0.90
C THR A 67 45.60 9.19 1.14
N ILE A 68 44.54 8.39 1.20
CA ILE A 68 43.16 8.83 1.44
C ILE A 68 42.96 9.38 2.87
N THR A 69 43.67 8.85 3.87
CA THR A 69 43.51 9.21 5.29
C THR A 69 44.62 10.11 5.85
N GLN A 70 45.62 10.46 5.04
CA GLN A 70 46.71 11.34 5.45
C GLN A 70 46.21 12.79 5.63
N SER A 71 46.72 13.47 6.67
CA SER A 71 46.17 14.74 7.19
C SER A 71 46.22 15.92 6.21
N GLU A 72 47.00 15.83 5.13
CA GLU A 72 47.09 16.83 4.07
C GLU A 72 45.76 17.07 3.31
N SER A 73 44.76 16.20 3.48
CA SER A 73 43.51 16.25 2.71
C SER A 73 42.26 16.51 3.56
N GLN A 74 42.39 17.17 4.73
CA GLN A 74 41.27 17.37 5.67
C GLN A 74 40.05 18.08 5.03
N VAL A 75 40.29 19.04 4.14
CA VAL A 75 39.21 19.73 3.40
C VAL A 75 38.42 18.76 2.53
N ARG A 76 39.10 17.92 1.75
CA ARG A 76 38.48 16.89 0.91
C ARG A 76 37.60 15.94 1.72
N LEU A 77 38.12 15.40 2.82
CA LEU A 77 37.40 14.46 3.67
C LEU A 77 36.18 15.10 4.34
N THR A 78 36.31 16.36 4.77
CA THR A 78 35.19 17.13 5.34
C THR A 78 34.10 17.35 4.30
N VAL A 79 34.46 17.79 3.09
CA VAL A 79 33.51 17.98 1.98
C VAL A 79 32.85 16.65 1.61
N ALA A 80 33.62 15.57 1.51
CA ALA A 80 33.08 14.25 1.21
C ALA A 80 32.07 13.79 2.27
N LEU A 81 32.39 13.93 3.56
CA LEU A 81 31.49 13.58 4.65
C LEU A 81 30.20 14.41 4.59
N LEU A 82 30.30 15.72 4.33
CA LEU A 82 29.12 16.58 4.16
C LEU A 82 28.23 16.10 3.01
N VAL A 83 28.82 15.75 1.87
CA VAL A 83 28.07 15.23 0.71
C VAL A 83 27.38 13.91 1.05
N VAL A 84 28.07 12.99 1.72
CA VAL A 84 27.48 11.72 2.18
C VAL A 84 26.28 11.99 3.09
N LEU A 85 26.44 12.84 4.10
CA LEU A 85 25.38 13.15 5.06
C LEU A 85 24.18 13.82 4.40
N MET A 86 24.41 14.82 3.55
CA MET A 86 23.36 15.50 2.80
C MET A 86 22.65 14.53 1.85
N GLY A 87 23.41 13.72 1.12
CA GLY A 87 22.89 12.71 0.20
C GLY A 87 22.02 11.68 0.92
N SER A 88 22.49 11.15 2.06
CA SER A 88 21.74 10.18 2.86
C SER A 88 20.45 10.76 3.43
N LEU A 89 20.48 11.96 4.02
CA LEU A 89 19.28 12.60 4.56
C LEU A 89 18.28 12.94 3.47
N TYR A 90 18.75 13.42 2.32
CA TYR A 90 17.91 13.67 1.16
C TYR A 90 17.27 12.38 0.64
N ALA A 91 18.05 11.31 0.51
CA ALA A 91 17.58 10.01 0.06
C ALA A 91 16.57 9.40 1.04
N HIS A 92 16.81 9.48 2.35
CA HIS A 92 15.85 9.11 3.39
C HIS A 92 14.53 9.85 3.24
N ASN A 93 14.56 11.18 3.11
CA ASN A 93 13.36 11.99 2.93
C ASN A 93 12.61 11.63 1.64
N ARG A 94 13.34 11.31 0.56
CA ARG A 94 12.73 10.83 -0.69
C ARG A 94 12.11 9.45 -0.55
N GLY A 95 12.73 8.54 0.19
CA GLY A 95 12.16 7.22 0.49
C GLY A 95 10.90 7.32 1.34
N ASP A 96 10.93 8.15 2.38
CA ASP A 96 9.79 8.42 3.26
C ASP A 96 8.61 9.05 2.49
N ALA A 97 8.89 10.02 1.61
CA ALA A 97 7.88 10.61 0.72
C ALA A 97 7.28 9.55 -0.23
N PHE A 98 8.14 8.78 -0.89
CA PHE A 98 7.74 7.74 -1.83
C PHE A 98 6.85 6.66 -1.19
N ALA A 99 7.02 6.37 0.11
CA ALA A 99 6.17 5.45 0.83
C ALA A 99 4.71 5.93 0.97
N ASN A 100 4.45 7.23 0.87
CA ASN A 100 3.08 7.76 0.87
C ASN A 100 2.45 7.69 -0.52
N ASP A 101 3.26 7.71 -1.58
CA ASP A 101 2.80 7.66 -2.97
C ASP A 101 2.51 6.22 -3.45
N ILE A 102 3.14 5.20 -2.84
CA ILE A 102 2.85 3.80 -3.16
C ILE A 102 1.56 3.33 -2.45
N PRO A 103 0.55 2.85 -3.21
CA PRO A 103 -0.65 2.29 -2.61
C PRO A 103 -0.33 1.01 -1.84
N ARG A 104 -0.61 1.02 -0.52
CA ARG A 104 -0.37 -0.12 0.40
C ARG A 104 -1.14 -1.40 0.03
N LYS A 105 -2.17 -1.27 -0.81
CA LYS A 105 -3.08 -2.34 -1.23
C LYS A 105 -3.01 -2.54 -2.74
N MET A 106 -1.84 -2.78 -3.30
CA MET A 106 -1.75 -3.40 -4.63
C MET A 106 -2.12 -4.88 -4.50
N SER A 107 -3.41 -5.16 -4.57
CA SER A 107 -3.90 -6.51 -4.82
C SER A 107 -3.40 -6.94 -6.20
N LEU A 108 -2.61 -8.02 -6.28
CA LEU A 108 -2.19 -8.64 -7.55
C LEU A 108 -3.38 -8.99 -8.47
N ARG A 109 -4.60 -8.99 -7.93
CA ARG A 109 -5.86 -9.12 -8.68
C ARG A 109 -6.10 -7.97 -9.67
N LYS A 110 -5.48 -6.80 -9.48
CA LYS A 110 -5.54 -5.66 -10.40
C LYS A 110 -4.85 -5.92 -11.76
N LEU A 111 -3.88 -6.82 -11.80
CA LEU A 111 -3.18 -7.20 -13.05
C LEU A 111 -4.03 -8.14 -13.93
N THR A 112 -5.14 -8.65 -13.41
CA THR A 112 -6.10 -9.53 -14.12
C THR A 112 -7.42 -8.81 -14.39
N GLU A 113 -7.46 -7.46 -14.32
CA GLU A 113 -8.68 -6.68 -14.46
C GLU A 113 -9.30 -6.82 -15.87
N ARG A 114 -10.38 -7.60 -15.94
CA ARG A 114 -11.35 -7.55 -17.03
C ARG A 114 -12.37 -6.46 -16.72
N SER A 115 -12.60 -5.56 -17.67
CA SER A 115 -13.71 -4.60 -17.60
C SER A 115 -15.02 -5.28 -18.00
N LEU A 116 -16.16 -4.68 -17.62
CA LEU A 116 -17.45 -5.08 -18.17
C LEU A 116 -17.43 -4.98 -19.70
N SER A 117 -18.09 -5.92 -20.37
CA SER A 117 -18.20 -5.88 -21.83
C SER A 117 -19.04 -4.68 -22.28
N THR A 118 -18.63 -4.02 -23.38
CA THR A 118 -19.27 -2.82 -23.91
C THR A 118 -20.77 -3.02 -24.17
N ASP A 119 -21.19 -4.24 -24.53
CA ASP A 119 -22.59 -4.63 -24.75
C ASP A 119 -23.48 -4.48 -23.49
N VAL A 120 -22.89 -4.53 -22.30
CA VAL A 120 -23.62 -4.42 -21.01
C VAL A 120 -23.76 -2.96 -20.59
N VAL A 121 -22.83 -2.10 -21.00
CA VAL A 121 -22.94 -0.65 -20.77
C VAL A 121 -24.05 -0.03 -21.63
N GLU A 122 -24.34 -0.61 -22.80
CA GLU A 122 -25.38 -0.11 -23.72
C GLU A 122 -26.81 -0.57 -23.35
N LEU A 123 -26.95 -1.72 -22.66
CA LEU A 123 -28.26 -2.28 -22.28
C LEU A 123 -28.94 -1.55 -21.10
N VAL A 124 -28.18 -0.73 -20.35
CA VAL A 124 -28.66 0.07 -19.20
C VAL A 124 -28.53 1.57 -19.51
N GLY A 125 -29.14 1.97 -20.62
CA GLY A 125 -29.71 3.30 -20.82
C GLY A 125 -28.86 4.50 -20.40
N GLY A 126 -27.77 4.77 -21.12
CA GLY A 126 -27.20 6.12 -21.33
C GLY A 126 -26.81 6.98 -20.12
N ARG A 127 -26.91 6.49 -18.88
CA ARG A 127 -26.70 7.28 -17.64
C ARG A 127 -25.47 6.87 -16.83
N GLY A 128 -24.60 6.01 -17.38
CA GLY A 128 -23.37 5.60 -16.69
C GLY A 128 -23.62 4.77 -15.42
N GLN A 129 -24.73 4.04 -15.36
CA GLN A 129 -25.03 3.11 -14.27
C GLN A 129 -25.28 1.71 -14.79
N VAL A 130 -24.89 0.70 -14.00
CA VAL A 130 -25.11 -0.72 -14.25
C VAL A 130 -26.03 -1.32 -13.19
N SER A 131 -27.03 -2.08 -13.65
CA SER A 131 -27.90 -2.87 -12.77
C SER A 131 -27.26 -4.24 -12.58
N VAL A 132 -26.98 -4.60 -11.33
CA VAL A 132 -26.40 -5.89 -10.95
C VAL A 132 -27.54 -6.83 -10.55
N THR A 133 -27.58 -8.01 -11.16
CA THR A 133 -28.57 -9.05 -10.85
C THR A 133 -27.92 -10.20 -10.12
N VAL A 134 -28.42 -10.55 -8.94
CA VAL A 134 -27.94 -11.74 -8.22
C VAL A 134 -28.52 -12.99 -8.88
N THR A 135 -27.65 -13.84 -9.40
CA THR A 135 -28.03 -15.08 -10.08
C THR A 135 -27.71 -16.30 -9.23
N GLY A 136 -28.65 -17.23 -9.14
CA GLY A 136 -28.53 -18.42 -8.31
C GLY A 136 -28.94 -18.20 -6.86
N GLU A 137 -28.67 -19.19 -6.01
CA GLU A 137 -28.93 -19.11 -4.58
C GLU A 137 -27.75 -18.40 -3.88
N VAL A 138 -28.07 -17.59 -2.87
CA VAL A 138 -27.06 -16.97 -2.00
C VAL A 138 -26.40 -18.09 -1.20
N GLY A 139 -25.08 -18.26 -1.33
CA GLY A 139 -24.31 -19.29 -0.61
C GLY A 139 -24.03 -18.92 0.84
N ASP A 140 -23.61 -19.91 1.62
CA ASP A 140 -23.15 -19.71 3.00
C ASP A 140 -21.62 -19.71 3.08
N ILE A 141 -21.06 -18.81 3.89
CA ILE A 141 -19.63 -18.81 4.17
C ILE A 141 -19.32 -19.97 5.13
N GLU A 142 -18.34 -20.78 4.75
CA GLU A 142 -17.89 -21.91 5.57
C GLU A 142 -17.39 -21.42 6.94
N GLY A 143 -17.82 -22.09 8.01
CA GLY A 143 -17.51 -21.70 9.39
C GLY A 143 -18.45 -20.68 10.02
N TYR A 144 -19.49 -20.21 9.30
CA TYR A 144 -20.53 -19.33 9.84
C TYR A 144 -21.90 -20.02 9.90
N PRO A 145 -22.81 -19.55 10.77
CA PRO A 145 -24.22 -19.97 10.73
C PRO A 145 -24.86 -19.63 9.38
N PRO A 146 -25.80 -20.46 8.89
CA PRO A 146 -26.43 -20.25 7.61
C PRO A 146 -27.28 -18.97 7.60
N VAL A 147 -27.28 -18.27 6.46
CA VAL A 147 -28.04 -17.03 6.28
C VAL A 147 -29.55 -17.32 6.30
N PRO A 148 -30.34 -16.56 7.08
CA PRO A 148 -31.80 -16.65 7.09
C PRO A 148 -32.45 -16.46 5.71
N LEU A 149 -33.56 -17.15 5.45
CA LEU A 149 -34.23 -17.18 4.13
C LEU A 149 -34.80 -15.82 3.71
N ASP A 150 -35.24 -15.01 4.67
CA ASP A 150 -35.69 -13.63 4.47
C ASP A 150 -34.56 -12.75 3.93
N ILE A 151 -33.36 -12.85 4.51
CA ILE A 151 -32.17 -12.13 4.02
C ILE A 151 -31.78 -12.62 2.62
N ARG A 152 -31.75 -13.95 2.38
CA ARG A 152 -31.45 -14.48 1.03
C ARG A 152 -32.43 -13.95 -0.02
N THR A 153 -33.71 -13.90 0.33
CA THR A 153 -34.76 -13.39 -0.55
C THR A 153 -34.58 -11.89 -0.80
N GLY A 154 -34.22 -11.12 0.23
CA GLY A 154 -33.91 -9.69 0.12
C GLY A 154 -32.72 -9.40 -0.79
N ILE A 155 -31.62 -10.16 -0.64
CA ILE A 155 -30.43 -10.05 -1.49
C ILE A 155 -30.77 -10.37 -2.95
N ARG A 156 -31.51 -11.46 -3.19
CA ARG A 156 -31.83 -11.95 -4.53
C ARG A 156 -32.81 -11.03 -5.28
N ASN A 157 -33.83 -10.55 -4.58
CA ASN A 157 -34.89 -9.74 -5.20
C ASN A 157 -34.62 -8.24 -5.12
N GLY A 158 -33.50 -7.82 -4.50
CA GLY A 158 -33.09 -6.43 -4.42
C GLY A 158 -32.69 -5.85 -5.77
N GLU A 159 -32.92 -4.55 -5.94
CA GLU A 159 -32.49 -3.80 -7.11
C GLU A 159 -31.17 -3.09 -6.79
N TRP A 160 -30.10 -3.51 -7.48
CA TRP A 160 -28.74 -3.09 -7.17
C TRP A 160 -28.16 -2.28 -8.33
N THR A 161 -28.02 -0.97 -8.14
CA THR A 161 -27.45 -0.07 -9.15
C THR A 161 -26.14 0.54 -8.69
N PHE A 162 -25.16 0.57 -9.59
CA PHE A 162 -23.82 1.10 -9.35
C PHE A 162 -23.31 1.90 -10.56
N PRO A 163 -22.34 2.80 -10.39
CA PRO A 163 -21.68 3.48 -11.51
C PRO A 163 -21.01 2.47 -12.45
N ALA A 164 -21.12 2.67 -13.76
CA ALA A 164 -20.55 1.76 -14.78
C ALA A 164 -19.12 2.15 -15.21
N ASP A 165 -18.63 3.30 -14.75
CA ASP A 165 -17.29 3.86 -15.05
C ASP A 165 -16.17 3.30 -14.15
N ILE A 166 -16.51 2.35 -13.27
CA ILE A 166 -15.58 1.74 -12.32
C ILE A 166 -15.28 0.26 -12.64
N PRO A 167 -14.08 -0.24 -12.32
CA PRO A 167 -13.70 -1.64 -12.58
C PRO A 167 -14.60 -2.66 -11.86
N LEU A 168 -14.70 -3.87 -12.44
CA LEU A 168 -15.52 -4.96 -11.88
C LEU A 168 -15.15 -5.30 -10.43
N VAL A 169 -13.86 -5.24 -10.08
CA VAL A 169 -13.39 -5.50 -8.72
C VAL A 169 -13.86 -4.43 -7.72
N GLU A 170 -14.02 -3.19 -8.18
CA GLU A 170 -14.55 -2.11 -7.36
C GLU A 170 -16.07 -2.24 -7.22
N LEU A 171 -16.76 -2.67 -8.28
CA LEU A 171 -18.19 -3.03 -8.22
C LEU A 171 -18.44 -4.16 -7.22
N GLU A 172 -17.65 -5.23 -7.26
CA GLU A 172 -17.71 -6.34 -6.30
C GLU A 172 -17.56 -5.84 -4.85
N SER A 173 -16.55 -5.00 -4.58
CA SER A 173 -16.31 -4.44 -3.24
C SER A 173 -17.47 -3.56 -2.78
N ARG A 174 -17.94 -2.64 -3.63
CA ARG A 174 -19.06 -1.74 -3.26
C ARG A 174 -20.35 -2.51 -3.06
N PHE A 175 -20.59 -3.56 -3.83
CA PHE A 175 -21.76 -4.40 -3.64
C PHE A 175 -21.65 -5.20 -2.34
N ALA A 176 -20.49 -5.79 -2.04
CA ALA A 176 -20.23 -6.45 -0.77
C ALA A 176 -20.47 -5.49 0.42
N ASP A 177 -19.88 -4.29 0.38
CA ASP A 177 -20.04 -3.28 1.44
C ASP A 177 -21.52 -2.87 1.61
N ARG A 178 -22.26 -2.71 0.51
CA ARG A 178 -23.69 -2.36 0.56
C ARG A 178 -24.51 -3.48 1.20
N LEU A 179 -24.31 -4.74 0.79
CA LEU A 179 -24.99 -5.89 1.37
C LEU A 179 -24.66 -6.07 2.85
N GLN A 180 -23.39 -5.86 3.22
CA GLN A 180 -22.95 -5.95 4.60
C GLN A 180 -23.66 -4.92 5.48
N ASN A 181 -23.75 -3.68 5.01
CA ASN A 181 -24.40 -2.59 5.75
C ASN A 181 -25.93 -2.74 5.79
N GLU A 182 -26.55 -3.18 4.69
CA GLU A 182 -28.02 -3.26 4.59
C GLU A 182 -28.60 -4.43 5.39
N PHE A 183 -27.91 -5.57 5.42
CA PHE A 183 -28.36 -6.78 6.11
C PHE A 183 -27.57 -7.11 7.38
N ASP A 184 -26.64 -6.25 7.80
CA ASP A 184 -25.78 -6.44 8.99
C ASP A 184 -25.01 -7.77 8.96
N LEU A 185 -24.55 -8.18 7.77
CA LEU A 185 -23.90 -9.48 7.56
C LEU A 185 -22.54 -9.53 8.25
N ALA A 186 -22.20 -10.66 8.87
CA ALA A 186 -20.88 -10.82 9.50
C ALA A 186 -19.74 -10.75 8.47
N ALA A 187 -19.98 -11.33 7.29
CA ALA A 187 -19.08 -11.33 6.16
C ALA A 187 -19.88 -11.57 4.88
N VAL A 188 -19.39 -11.07 3.75
CA VAL A 188 -19.99 -11.30 2.44
C VAL A 188 -18.92 -11.30 1.36
N GLU A 189 -19.02 -12.24 0.44
CA GLU A 189 -18.20 -12.32 -0.76
C GLU A 189 -19.11 -12.20 -1.97
N VAL A 190 -18.73 -11.33 -2.90
CA VAL A 190 -19.46 -11.09 -4.14
C VAL A 190 -18.50 -11.28 -5.30
N ARG A 191 -18.93 -12.02 -6.32
CA ARG A 191 -18.25 -12.09 -7.62
C ARG A 191 -19.20 -11.66 -8.72
N LEU A 192 -18.72 -10.81 -9.61
CA LEU A 192 -19.49 -10.39 -10.78
C LEU A 192 -18.88 -10.99 -12.05
N ASP A 193 -19.72 -11.28 -13.03
CA ASP A 193 -19.29 -11.56 -14.40
C ASP A 193 -19.29 -10.28 -15.26
N GLU A 194 -18.78 -10.40 -16.49
CA GLU A 194 -18.72 -9.31 -17.47
C GLU A 194 -20.11 -8.78 -17.91
N ARG A 195 -21.20 -9.42 -17.45
CA ARG A 195 -22.62 -9.09 -17.70
C ARG A 195 -23.35 -8.59 -16.45
N ALA A 196 -22.61 -8.19 -15.41
CA ALA A 196 -23.17 -7.71 -14.15
C ALA A 196 -24.07 -8.73 -13.44
N ARG A 197 -23.85 -10.03 -13.66
CA ARG A 197 -24.48 -11.09 -12.87
C ARG A 197 -23.60 -11.38 -11.67
N ALA A 198 -24.19 -11.29 -10.48
CA ALA A 198 -23.50 -11.52 -9.23
C ALA A 198 -23.77 -12.91 -8.69
N THR A 199 -22.72 -13.59 -8.22
CA THR A 199 -22.84 -14.70 -7.27
C THR A 199 -22.44 -14.18 -5.88
N VAL A 200 -23.26 -14.49 -4.88
CA VAL A 200 -23.11 -13.95 -3.52
C VAL A 200 -23.01 -15.11 -2.54
N THR A 201 -22.02 -15.03 -1.66
CA THR A 201 -21.87 -15.90 -0.48
C THR A 201 -21.87 -15.01 0.75
N ALA A 202 -22.71 -15.30 1.74
CA ALA A 202 -22.88 -14.44 2.90
C ALA A 202 -22.82 -15.25 4.21
N ALA A 203 -22.48 -14.56 5.29
CA ALA A 203 -22.57 -15.07 6.66
C ALA A 203 -23.72 -14.39 7.38
N ALA A 204 -24.41 -15.14 8.26
CA ALA A 204 -25.54 -14.63 9.02
C ALA A 204 -25.16 -13.39 9.87
N PRO A 205 -26.13 -12.51 10.20
CA PRO A 205 -25.86 -11.31 10.97
C PRO A 205 -25.30 -11.57 12.36
N VAL A 206 -24.35 -10.75 12.80
CA VAL A 206 -23.64 -10.91 14.08
C VAL A 206 -24.56 -10.67 15.29
N GLY A 207 -25.70 -9.98 15.09
CA GLY A 207 -26.65 -9.59 16.14
C GLY A 207 -27.76 -10.59 16.49
N GLY A 208 -27.75 -11.82 15.96
CA GLY A 208 -28.86 -12.79 16.07
C GLY A 208 -29.24 -13.30 17.46
N LEU A 209 -28.45 -13.04 18.50
CA LEU A 209 -28.75 -13.48 19.88
C LEU A 209 -29.68 -12.52 20.66
N SER A 210 -29.82 -11.26 20.24
CA SER A 210 -30.57 -10.26 21.03
C SER A 210 -32.07 -10.19 20.71
N LYS A 211 -32.52 -10.68 19.54
CA LYS A 211 -33.93 -10.55 19.11
C LYS A 211 -34.84 -11.74 19.46
N ARG A 212 -34.36 -12.76 20.18
CA ARG A 212 -35.19 -13.87 20.68
C ARG A 212 -35.63 -13.68 22.13
N LEU A 213 -36.31 -12.57 22.42
CA LEU A 213 -37.19 -12.49 23.59
C LEU A 213 -38.63 -12.50 23.06
N PRO A 214 -39.38 -13.62 23.22
CA PRO A 214 -40.81 -13.63 22.95
C PRO A 214 -41.49 -12.55 23.78
N ALA A 215 -42.46 -11.85 23.20
CA ALA A 215 -43.25 -10.86 23.93
C ALA A 215 -43.84 -11.49 25.21
N GLY A 216 -43.43 -11.02 26.40
CA GLY A 216 -44.09 -11.37 27.65
C GLY A 216 -43.26 -12.02 28.77
N LYS A 217 -41.93 -12.09 28.71
CA LYS A 217 -41.12 -12.46 29.90
C LYS A 217 -40.02 -11.45 30.17
N ARG A 218 -40.01 -10.89 31.39
CA ARG A 218 -38.94 -10.03 31.92
C ARG A 218 -37.86 -10.91 32.56
N ALA A 219 -36.60 -10.46 32.45
CA ALA A 219 -35.43 -11.03 33.10
C ALA A 219 -35.56 -10.98 34.63
#